data_AF-A0A0G1P3W4-F1
#
_entry.id   AF-A0A0G1P3W4-F1
#
_cell.length_a   1.000
_cell.length_b   1.000
_cell.length_c   1.000
_cell.angle_alpha   90.00
_cell.angle_beta   90.00
_cell.angle_gamma   90.00
#
_symmetry.space_group_name_H-M   'P 1'
#
loop_
_entity.id
_entity.type
_entity.pdbx_description
1 polymer ?
#
loop_
_entity_poly.entity_id
_entity_poly.type
_entity_poly.pdbx_seq_one_letter_code
_entity_poly.pdbx_strand_id
1 'polypeptide(L)'
;MDYITTTQLRTKSPRLIEALLAGRSIDLIHRSRMVGEIRPKRQDPKIMTKKSIRELMVLAKKMNLPKLSYKEREKRYREHLMKKYGKSLS
;
A
#
# COMPACT_ATOMS: atom_id res chain seq x y z
N MET A 1 -8.20 16.45 8.18
CA MET A 1 -7.31 17.05 9.19
C MET A 1 -7.62 16.34 10.50
N ASP A 2 -6.95 15.22 10.76
CA ASP A 2 -7.13 14.46 12.00
C ASP A 2 -6.13 14.99 13.04
N TYR A 3 -6.61 15.34 14.23
CA TYR A 3 -5.77 15.82 15.33
C TYR A 3 -5.99 14.99 16.58
N ILE A 4 -4.93 14.82 17.36
CA ILE A 4 -4.97 14.17 18.67
C ILE A 4 -4.37 15.11 19.71
N THR A 5 -5.07 15.27 20.83
CA THR A 5 -4.50 16.02 21.96
C THR A 5 -3.62 15.11 22.81
N THR A 6 -2.67 15.67 23.55
CA THR A 6 -1.83 14.87 24.46
C THR A 6 -2.62 14.08 25.49
N THR A 7 -3.77 14.59 25.93
CA THR A 7 -4.69 13.89 26.84
C THR A 7 -5.40 12.71 26.17
N GLN A 8 -5.66 12.83 24.87
CA GLN A 8 -6.33 11.81 24.07
C GLN A 8 -5.37 10.74 23.54
N LEU A 9 -4.05 10.96 23.61
CA LEU A 9 -3.06 9.95 23.21
C LEU A 9 -3.30 8.62 23.92
N ARG A 10 -3.60 8.63 25.23
CA ARG A 10 -3.79 7.40 26.01
C ARG A 10 -5.05 6.63 25.65
N THR A 11 -6.15 7.32 25.36
CA THR A 11 -7.46 6.71 25.13
C THR A 11 -7.73 6.41 23.67
N LYS A 12 -7.11 7.15 22.75
CA LYS A 12 -7.26 7.00 21.30
C LYS A 12 -6.05 6.34 20.64
N SER A 13 -5.14 5.71 21.40
CA SER A 13 -4.02 4.94 20.86
C SER A 13 -4.43 3.94 19.77
N PRO A 14 -5.52 3.16 19.92
CA PRO A 14 -5.92 2.19 18.89
C PRO A 14 -6.26 2.88 17.56
N ARG A 15 -7.04 3.96 17.62
CA ARG A 15 -7.43 4.76 16.45
C ARG A 15 -6.25 5.49 15.81
N LEU A 16 -5.27 5.91 16.62
CA LEU A 16 -4.00 6.47 16.13
C LEU A 16 -3.22 5.41 15.34
N ILE A 17 -3.11 4.18 15.86
CA ILE A 17 -2.43 3.08 15.18
C ILE A 17 -3.12 2.74 13.86
N GLU A 18 -4.45 2.62 13.84
CA GLU A 18 -5.22 2.37 12.62
C GLU A 18 -4.99 3.45 11.55
N ALA A 19 -5.01 4.73 11.96
CA ALA A 19 -4.77 5.83 11.05
C ALA A 19 -3.33 5.82 10.48
N LEU A 20 -2.33 5.50 11.30
CA LEU A 20 -0.95 5.36 10.86
C LEU A 20 -0.76 4.16 9.92
N LEU A 21 -1.41 3.02 10.19
CA LEU A 21 -1.40 1.85 9.30
C LEU A 21 -2.08 2.14 7.95
N ALA A 22 -3.11 2.99 7.95
CA ALA A 22 -3.76 3.48 6.73
C ALA A 22 -2.92 4.52 5.98
N GLY A 23 -1.72 4.86 6.45
CA GLY A 23 -0.82 5.82 5.80
C GLY A 23 -1.20 7.28 6.05
N ARG A 24 -2.09 7.56 7.01
CA ARG A 24 -2.55 8.92 7.32
C ARG A 24 -1.65 9.58 8.36
N SER A 25 -1.44 10.87 8.18
CA SER A 25 -0.80 11.75 9.16
C SER A 25 -1.81 12.29 10.17
N ILE A 26 -1.38 12.44 11.42
CA ILE A 26 -2.18 13.06 12.49
C ILE A 26 -1.39 14.16 13.18
N ASP A 27 -2.01 15.32 13.37
CA ASP A 27 -1.41 16.44 14.10
C ASP A 27 -1.53 16.24 15.62
N LEU A 28 -0.44 16.50 16.35
CA LEU A 28 -0.39 16.46 17.80
C LEU A 28 -0.60 17.86 18.37
N ILE A 29 -1.69 18.05 19.11
CA ILE A 29 -2.04 19.32 19.75
C ILE A 29 -1.83 19.23 21.27
N HIS A 30 -1.14 20.21 21.85
CA HIS A 30 -1.04 20.37 23.30
C HIS A 30 -1.41 21.81 23.67
N ARG A 31 -2.36 21.98 24.61
CA ARG A 31 -2.80 23.30 25.11
C ARG A 31 -3.10 24.30 23.96
N SER A 32 -3.88 23.85 22.98
CA SER A 32 -4.27 24.63 21.79
C SER A 32 -3.11 25.07 20.89
N ARG A 33 -1.91 24.48 21.03
CA ARG A 33 -0.77 24.69 20.14
C ARG A 33 -0.46 23.39 19.40
N MET A 34 -0.18 23.49 18.11
CA MET A 34 0.35 22.38 17.32
C MET A 34 1.80 22.12 17.78
N VAL A 35 2.06 20.94 18.31
CA VAL A 35 3.38 20.55 18.84
C VAL A 35 4.18 19.76 17.82
N GLY A 36 3.50 18.99 16.97
CA GLY A 36 4.15 18.21 15.93
C GLY A 36 3.14 17.39 15.13
N GLU A 37 3.67 16.55 14.25
CA GLU A 37 2.87 15.66 13.40
C GLU A 37 3.39 14.23 13.58
N ILE A 38 2.47 13.30 13.80
CA ILE A 38 2.76 11.87 13.85
C ILE A 38 2.54 11.34 12.43
N ARG A 39 3.66 11.06 11.75
CA ARG A 39 3.67 10.47 10.42
C ARG A 39 3.97 8.98 10.51
N PRO A 40 3.30 8.13 9.71
CA PRO A 40 3.71 6.74 9.60
C PRO A 40 5.14 6.70 9.05
N LYS A 41 5.98 5.81 9.59
CA LYS A 41 7.27 5.49 8.99
C LYS A 41 6.97 4.96 7.59
N ARG A 42 7.12 5.83 6.59
CA ARG A 42 6.92 5.46 5.19
C ARG A 42 7.80 4.24 4.91
N GLN A 43 7.17 3.12 4.55
CA GLN A 43 7.74 2.35 3.45
C GLN A 43 7.49 3.25 2.24
N ASP A 44 8.48 4.06 1.86
CA ASP A 44 8.40 4.68 0.54
C ASP A 44 8.10 3.55 -0.45
N PRO A 45 7.10 3.70 -1.33
CA PRO A 45 6.81 2.66 -2.31
C PRO A 45 8.14 2.38 -3.00
N LYS A 46 8.62 1.14 -2.89
CA LYS A 46 9.97 0.77 -3.30
C LYS A 46 10.08 1.14 -4.78
N ILE A 47 10.72 2.29 -5.05
CA ILE A 47 10.70 2.86 -6.38
C ILE A 47 11.35 1.82 -7.27
N MET A 48 10.65 1.41 -8.32
CA MET A 48 11.14 0.39 -9.21
C MET A 48 12.32 0.97 -9.99
N THR A 49 13.52 0.85 -9.43
CA THR A 49 14.74 1.35 -10.06
C THR A 49 15.15 0.42 -11.21
N LYS A 50 15.92 0.95 -12.17
CA LYS A 50 16.50 0.16 -13.26
C LYS A 50 17.26 -1.08 -12.75
N LYS A 51 17.85 -0.98 -11.55
CA LYS A 51 18.52 -2.11 -10.87
C LYS A 51 17.52 -3.19 -10.42
N SER A 52 16.42 -2.79 -9.77
CA SER A 52 15.35 -3.71 -9.36
C SER A 52 14.70 -4.44 -10.55
N ILE A 53 14.55 -3.77 -11.70
CA ILE A 53 14.05 -4.39 -12.94
C ILE A 53 15.02 -5.48 -13.43
N ARG A 54 16.33 -5.21 -13.41
CA ARG A 54 17.34 -6.19 -13.80
C ARG A 54 17.35 -7.41 -12.87
N GLU A 55 17.27 -7.18 -11.56
CA GLU A 55 17.19 -8.25 -10.56
C GLU A 55 15.95 -9.12 -10.78
N LEU A 56 14.78 -8.51 -11.04
CA LEU A 56 13.55 -9.22 -11.38
C LEU A 56 13.69 -10.04 -12.67
N MET A 57 14.31 -9.51 -13.73
CA MET A 57 14.54 -10.27 -14.96
C MET A 57 15.45 -11.48 -14.74
N VAL A 58 16.50 -11.34 -13.92
CA VAL A 58 17.38 -12.47 -13.58
C VAL A 58 16.60 -13.54 -12.80
N LEU A 59 15.78 -13.12 -11.83
CA LEU A 59 14.95 -14.03 -11.04
C LEU A 59 13.91 -14.74 -11.91
N ALA A 60 13.25 -14.01 -12.81
CA ALA A 60 12.28 -14.54 -13.75
C ALA A 60 12.90 -15.53 -14.77
N LYS A 61 14.18 -15.38 -15.11
CA LYS A 61 14.91 -16.36 -15.94
C LYS A 61 15.27 -17.63 -15.17
N LYS A 62 15.53 -17.52 -13.87
CA LYS A 62 15.82 -18.67 -12.99
C LYS A 62 14.56 -19.47 -12.67
N MET A 63 13.43 -18.79 -12.52
CA MET A 63 12.13 -19.44 -12.43
C MET A 63 11.82 -20.00 -13.81
N ASN A 64 11.84 -21.31 -13.97
CA ASN A 64 11.58 -22.01 -15.23
C ASN A 64 10.09 -21.90 -15.62
N LEU A 65 9.62 -20.66 -15.83
CA LEU A 65 8.23 -20.33 -16.05
C LEU A 65 7.83 -20.78 -17.46
N PRO A 66 6.68 -21.45 -17.61
CA PRO A 66 6.20 -21.86 -18.92
C PRO A 66 5.98 -20.62 -19.80
N LYS A 67 6.53 -20.66 -21.02
CA LYS A 67 6.32 -19.60 -22.00
C LYS A 67 4.87 -19.64 -22.46
N LEU A 68 4.06 -18.69 -22.00
CA LEU A 68 2.67 -18.55 -22.45
C LEU A 68 2.62 -17.86 -23.80
N SER A 69 1.82 -18.43 -24.70
CA SER A 69 1.45 -17.78 -25.95
C SER A 69 0.68 -16.48 -25.67
N TYR A 70 0.74 -15.54 -26.62
CA TYR A 70 0.00 -14.28 -26.52
C TYR A 70 -1.51 -14.52 -26.27
N LYS A 71 -2.09 -15.49 -27.00
CA LYS A 71 -3.51 -15.87 -26.86
C LYS A 71 -3.86 -16.36 -25.45
N GLU A 72 -2.98 -17.17 -24.84
CA GLU A 72 -3.19 -17.71 -23.49
C GLU A 72 -3.05 -16.61 -22.43
N ARG A 73 -2.12 -15.68 -22.64
CA ARG A 73 -1.92 -14.53 -21.76
C ARG A 73 -3.16 -13.63 -21.74
N GLU A 74 -3.72 -13.36 -22.91
CA GLU A 74 -4.94 -12.57 -23.07
C GLU A 74 -6.15 -13.27 -22.44
N LYS A 75 -6.30 -14.59 -22.65
CA LYS A 75 -7.35 -15.40 -22.03
C LYS A 75 -7.29 -15.31 -20.50
N ARG A 76 -6.13 -15.60 -19.90
CA ARG A 76 -5.95 -15.54 -18.43
C ARG A 76 -6.17 -14.13 -17.87
N TYR A 77 -5.75 -13.10 -18.61
CA TYR A 77 -5.97 -11.71 -18.23
C TYR A 77 -7.46 -11.36 -18.19
N ARG A 78 -8.22 -11.71 -19.24
CA ARG A 78 -9.68 -11.51 -19.30
C ARG A 78 -10.41 -12.27 -18.20
N GLU A 79 -10.06 -13.54 -17.96
CA GLU A 79 -10.62 -14.35 -16.88
C GLU A 79 -10.40 -13.70 -15.50
N HIS A 80 -9.19 -13.17 -15.26
CA HIS A 80 -8.87 -12.47 -14.01
C HIS A 80 -9.69 -11.18 -13.84
N LEU A 81 -9.82 -10.37 -14.90
CA LEU A 81 -10.62 -9.15 -14.87
C LEU A 81 -12.10 -9.45 -14.61
N MET A 82 -12.67 -10.46 -15.27
CA MET A 82 -14.03 -10.92 -15.04
C MET A 82 -14.23 -11.40 -13.60
N LYS A 83 -13.29 -12.17 -13.05
CA LYS A 83 -13.37 -12.63 -11.66
C LYS A 83 -13.31 -11.48 -10.64
N LYS A 84 -12.51 -10.46 -10.93
CA LYS A 84 -12.26 -9.33 -10.02
C LYS A 84 -13.35 -8.26 -10.09
N TYR A 85 -13.86 -7.97 -11.28
CA TYR A 85 -14.77 -6.84 -11.55
C TYR A 85 -16.14 -7.26 -12.11
N GLY A 86 -16.27 -8.47 -12.66
CA GLY A 86 -17.52 -8.96 -13.25
C GLY A 86 -18.57 -9.43 -12.24
N LYS A 87 -18.21 -9.62 -10.97
CA LYS A 87 -19.15 -10.04 -9.91
C LYS A 87 -20.20 -8.99 -9.53
N SER A 88 -19.99 -7.72 -9.90
CA SER A 88 -20.92 -6.61 -9.61
C SER A 88 -21.78 -6.23 -10.82
N LEU A 89 -21.76 -7.02 -11.89
CA LEU A 89 -22.51 -6.79 -13.14
C LEU A 89 -23.68 -7.79 -13.31
N SER A 90 -24.11 -8.46 -12.23
CA SER A 90 -25.31 -9.31 -12.18
C SER A 90 -26.15 -8.96 -10.98
#